data_AF-A0AAW0BIF5-F1
#
_entry.id   AF-A0AAW0BIF5-F1
#
_cell.length_a   1.000
_cell.length_b   1.000
_cell.length_c   1.000
_cell.angle_alpha   90.00
_cell.angle_beta   90.00
_cell.angle_gamma   90.00
#
_symmetry.space_group_name_H-M   'P 1'
#
loop_
_entity.id
_entity.type
_entity.pdbx_description
1 polymer ?
#
loop_
_entity_poly.entity_id
_entity_poly.type
_entity_poly.pdbx_seq_one_letter_code
_entity_poly.pdbx_strand_id
1 'polypeptide(L)'
;MNRALRCMNNLQILKLSADNDAMDEVTSLHAAAERFGIMFNGVVLPHLTHAYLDVPMSQEVVEFVHRHQDHLLVLSLDTLGEGRGNNSLLERDMHLSSLLAVHATSDIISIVVSSWLFPRVERISINRFDNSSDYVGVLNTVTTLDSSQDARLALDLYRKGWNVELIEAVSSRVEWITEVNFVCLGGTDDLEPINMEVVLDARRCLARFFNLRSFQWYNDLEYDPPEFFSMDKAYEIVAIFGETCPSLQYCQIPYSPLWRKIKDIWIPCEEMESEIFLDDTRPCEWMLEQLAANSFPKCKELVAYIEGATEKLPEAKEVIRRFRTRPVEPLGNDKRRRAAEHLMRLGEKAGIWSFNCWLEECNYSDDE
;
A
#
# COMPACT_ATOMS: atom_id res chain seq x y z
N MET A 1 -3.79 22.08 27.57
CA MET A 1 -3.66 21.75 26.13
C MET A 1 -4.20 22.83 25.20
N ASN A 2 -5.48 23.23 25.30
CA ASN A 2 -6.09 24.27 24.43
C ASN A 2 -5.22 25.54 24.25
N ARG A 3 -4.73 26.14 25.36
CA ARG A 3 -3.84 27.31 25.32
C ARG A 3 -2.53 27.05 24.55
N ALA A 4 -1.97 25.85 24.66
CA ALA A 4 -0.74 25.49 23.95
C ALA A 4 -1.00 25.40 22.44
N LEU A 5 -2.08 24.72 22.02
CA LEU A 5 -2.47 24.65 20.60
C LEU A 5 -2.69 26.04 20.00
N ARG A 6 -3.35 26.94 20.74
CA ARG A 6 -3.56 28.34 20.30
C ARG A 6 -2.27 29.16 20.14
N CYS A 7 -1.15 28.71 20.70
CA CYS A 7 0.14 29.35 20.52
C CYS A 7 0.95 28.74 19.36
N MET A 8 0.52 27.60 18.80
CA MET A 8 1.22 26.87 17.74
C MET A 8 0.78 27.35 16.34
N ASN A 9 0.90 28.65 16.07
CA ASN A 9 0.39 29.24 14.81
C ASN A 9 1.04 28.67 13.54
N ASN A 10 2.26 28.12 13.65
CA ASN A 10 3.02 27.52 12.54
C ASN A 10 2.84 26.01 12.42
N LEU A 11 1.93 25.40 13.17
CA LEU A 11 1.71 23.95 13.13
C LEU A 11 1.10 23.55 11.78
N GLN A 12 1.78 22.65 11.07
CA GLN A 12 1.33 22.11 9.77
C GLN A 12 0.68 20.75 9.90
N ILE A 13 1.13 19.96 10.87
CA ILE A 13 0.68 18.58 11.09
C ILE A 13 0.22 18.46 12.54
N LEU A 14 -1.03 18.05 12.72
CA LEU A 14 -1.59 17.70 14.02
C LEU A 14 -1.91 16.21 14.02
N LYS A 15 -1.21 15.44 14.86
CA LYS A 15 -1.54 14.05 15.15
C LYS A 15 -1.99 13.93 16.60
N LEU A 16 -3.18 13.41 16.81
CA LEU A 16 -3.80 13.33 18.11
C LEU A 16 -4.60 12.04 18.19
N SER A 17 -4.23 11.19 19.14
CA SER A 17 -4.88 9.92 19.40
C SER A 17 -5.28 9.87 20.88
N ALA A 18 -6.48 9.38 21.15
CA ALA A 18 -6.89 9.03 22.50
C ALA A 18 -6.16 7.75 22.94
N ASP A 19 -5.90 7.59 24.23
CA ASP A 19 -5.24 6.39 24.73
C ASP A 19 -6.29 5.30 24.96
N ASN A 20 -6.12 4.13 24.33
CA ASN A 20 -7.05 3.00 24.40
C ASN A 20 -7.10 2.38 25.79
N ASP A 21 -5.98 2.34 26.50
CA ASP A 21 -5.85 1.66 27.79
C ASP A 21 -6.63 2.37 28.92
N ALA A 22 -7.19 3.56 28.64
CA ALA A 22 -7.91 4.39 29.59
C ALA A 22 -9.44 4.46 29.36
N MET A 23 -9.98 3.77 28.34
CA MET A 23 -11.32 4.04 27.77
C MET A 23 -12.32 2.86 27.79
N ASP A 24 -12.14 1.88 28.68
CA ASP A 24 -12.94 0.64 28.72
C ASP A 24 -14.44 0.80 29.10
N GLU A 25 -14.95 2.00 29.39
CA GLU A 25 -16.35 2.22 29.76
C GLU A 25 -17.06 3.25 28.86
N VAL A 26 -18.33 3.03 28.48
CA VAL A 26 -19.14 4.00 27.72
C VAL A 26 -19.21 5.38 28.40
N THR A 27 -19.20 5.41 29.73
CA THR A 27 -19.11 6.65 30.54
C THR A 27 -17.80 7.40 30.31
N SER A 28 -16.70 6.68 30.04
CA SER A 28 -15.40 7.26 29.74
C SER A 28 -15.36 7.92 28.36
N LEU A 29 -16.09 7.38 27.37
CA LEU A 29 -16.12 7.92 26.01
C LEU A 29 -16.80 9.29 25.92
N HIS A 30 -17.96 9.47 26.59
CA HIS A 30 -18.63 10.78 26.60
C HIS A 30 -17.78 11.85 27.29
N ALA A 31 -17.16 11.49 28.42
CA ALA A 31 -16.23 12.37 29.13
C ALA A 31 -14.98 12.67 28.27
N ALA A 32 -14.51 11.72 27.49
CA ALA A 32 -13.42 11.93 26.53
C ALA A 32 -13.83 12.90 25.42
N ALA A 33 -14.99 12.68 24.78
CA ALA A 33 -15.53 13.56 23.75
C ALA A 33 -15.66 15.01 24.25
N GLU A 34 -16.10 15.22 25.50
CA GLU A 34 -16.16 16.54 26.13
C GLU A 34 -14.76 17.15 26.32
N ARG A 35 -13.80 16.38 26.84
CA ARG A 35 -12.40 16.84 27.03
C ARG A 35 -11.73 17.21 25.71
N PHE A 36 -11.88 16.38 24.69
CA PHE A 36 -11.39 16.67 23.34
C PHE A 36 -12.13 17.87 22.74
N GLY A 37 -13.44 17.99 22.98
CA GLY A 37 -14.22 19.12 22.51
C GLY A 37 -13.72 20.46 23.08
N ILE A 38 -13.47 20.52 24.39
CA ILE A 38 -12.86 21.68 25.05
C ILE A 38 -11.50 22.02 24.44
N MET A 39 -10.70 21.02 24.05
CA MET A 39 -9.41 21.26 23.44
C MET A 39 -9.53 21.94 22.07
N PHE A 40 -10.50 21.54 21.25
CA PHE A 40 -10.68 22.09 19.90
C PHE A 40 -11.51 23.38 19.85
N ASN A 41 -12.23 23.70 20.93
CA ASN A 41 -13.09 24.89 20.97
C ASN A 41 -12.33 26.19 20.64
N GLY A 42 -12.75 26.83 19.54
CA GLY A 42 -12.19 28.09 19.04
C GLY A 42 -10.72 28.02 18.62
N VAL A 43 -10.16 26.83 18.45
CA VAL A 43 -8.79 26.67 17.93
C VAL A 43 -8.79 26.89 16.43
N VAL A 44 -7.85 27.73 15.97
CA VAL A 44 -7.55 28.02 14.57
C VAL A 44 -6.04 27.90 14.40
N LEU A 45 -5.61 27.10 13.44
CA LEU A 45 -4.23 26.80 13.11
C LEU A 45 -4.03 27.16 11.62
N PRO A 46 -3.63 28.40 11.31
CA PRO A 46 -3.66 28.93 9.93
C PRO A 46 -2.82 28.18 8.90
N HIS A 47 -1.87 27.36 9.36
CA HIS A 47 -0.94 26.62 8.52
C HIS A 47 -1.18 25.11 8.54
N LEU A 48 -2.28 24.64 9.16
CA LEU A 48 -2.58 23.23 9.34
C LEU A 48 -3.00 22.57 8.01
N THR A 49 -2.16 21.71 7.47
CA THR A 49 -2.46 20.97 6.24
C THR A 49 -2.81 19.51 6.48
N HIS A 50 -2.39 18.93 7.61
CA HIS A 50 -2.63 17.53 7.94
C HIS A 50 -3.25 17.41 9.34
N ALA A 51 -4.41 16.78 9.43
CA ALA A 51 -5.10 16.51 10.69
C ALA A 51 -5.36 15.02 10.84
N TYR A 52 -4.65 14.37 11.76
CA TYR A 52 -4.88 12.98 12.15
C TYR A 52 -5.55 12.96 13.52
N LEU A 53 -6.87 12.75 13.51
CA LEU A 53 -7.75 12.86 14.66
C LEU A 53 -8.32 11.49 14.98
N ASP A 54 -7.60 10.76 15.81
CA ASP A 54 -8.00 9.47 16.36
C ASP A 54 -8.64 9.69 17.73
N VAL A 55 -9.80 10.37 17.73
CA VAL A 55 -10.46 10.90 18.94
C VAL A 55 -11.97 10.71 18.83
N PRO A 56 -12.70 10.61 19.96
CA PRO A 56 -14.16 10.57 19.93
C PRO A 56 -14.76 11.80 19.23
N MET A 57 -15.68 11.57 18.30
CA MET A 57 -16.35 12.64 17.56
C MET A 57 -17.25 13.48 18.49
N SER A 58 -17.03 14.80 18.48
CA SER A 58 -17.82 15.81 19.19
C SER A 58 -18.08 17.03 18.31
N GLN A 59 -19.04 17.88 18.67
CA GLN A 59 -19.37 19.07 17.87
C GLN A 59 -18.13 19.92 17.62
N GLU A 60 -17.30 20.14 18.63
CA GLU A 60 -16.11 20.98 18.52
C GLU A 60 -15.01 20.37 17.64
N VAL A 61 -14.91 19.03 17.56
CA VAL A 61 -14.02 18.33 16.61
C VAL A 61 -14.51 18.57 15.19
N VAL A 62 -15.81 18.40 14.93
CA VAL A 62 -16.36 18.62 13.60
C VAL A 62 -16.25 20.10 13.22
N GLU A 63 -16.49 21.03 14.14
CA GLU A 63 -16.30 22.48 13.94
C GLU A 63 -14.83 22.84 13.71
N PHE A 64 -13.90 22.12 14.33
CA PHE A 64 -12.49 22.27 14.05
C PHE A 64 -12.18 21.89 12.60
N VAL A 65 -12.65 20.75 12.09
CA VAL A 65 -12.49 20.39 10.68
C VAL A 65 -13.08 21.46 9.77
N HIS A 66 -14.31 21.90 10.05
CA HIS A 66 -15.00 22.93 9.26
C HIS A 66 -14.22 24.26 9.18
N ARG A 67 -13.61 24.71 10.30
CA ARG A 67 -12.75 25.92 10.30
C ARG A 67 -11.50 25.80 9.44
N HIS A 68 -11.04 24.60 9.13
CA HIS A 68 -9.82 24.35 8.34
C HIS A 68 -10.10 23.76 6.95
N GLN A 69 -11.37 23.67 6.54
CA GLN A 69 -11.77 22.95 5.32
C GLN A 69 -11.11 23.43 4.03
N ASP A 70 -10.74 24.72 3.95
CA ASP A 70 -10.18 25.31 2.74
C ASP A 70 -8.72 24.90 2.47
N HIS A 71 -7.97 24.47 3.48
CA HIS A 71 -6.51 24.25 3.37
C HIS A 71 -6.03 22.89 3.88
N LEU A 72 -6.92 22.05 4.40
CA LEU A 72 -6.59 20.65 4.72
C LEU A 72 -6.28 19.88 3.43
N LEU A 73 -5.13 19.21 3.42
CA LEU A 73 -4.69 18.28 2.37
C LEU A 73 -4.94 16.83 2.79
N VAL A 74 -4.76 16.52 4.08
CA VAL A 74 -4.98 15.18 4.64
C VAL A 74 -5.85 15.28 5.88
N LEU A 75 -6.87 14.43 5.93
CA LEU A 75 -7.77 14.30 7.07
C LEU A 75 -7.91 12.84 7.45
N SER A 76 -7.56 12.50 8.68
CA SER A 76 -7.85 11.21 9.28
C SER A 76 -8.83 11.39 10.44
N LEU A 77 -9.96 10.69 10.37
CA LEU A 77 -11.02 10.63 11.38
C LEU A 77 -11.17 9.17 11.80
N ASP A 78 -10.37 8.75 12.77
CA ASP A 78 -10.47 7.41 13.34
C ASP A 78 -11.16 7.53 14.71
N THR A 79 -12.02 6.57 15.04
CA THR A 79 -12.62 6.48 16.37
C THR A 79 -12.14 5.21 17.03
N LEU A 80 -11.51 5.38 18.18
CA LEU A 80 -11.07 4.29 19.03
C LEU A 80 -12.25 3.50 19.60
N GLY A 81 -12.31 2.21 19.26
CA GLY A 81 -13.17 1.21 19.88
C GLY A 81 -14.65 1.26 19.49
N GLU A 82 -15.45 0.40 20.12
CA GLU A 82 -16.93 0.33 19.97
C GLU A 82 -17.66 1.58 20.51
N GLY A 83 -16.90 2.52 21.08
CA GLY A 83 -17.36 3.82 21.54
C GLY A 83 -17.67 4.74 20.36
N ARG A 84 -18.80 4.49 19.71
CA ARG A 84 -19.34 5.35 18.66
C ARG A 84 -19.69 6.70 19.26
N GLY A 85 -18.96 7.74 18.88
CA GLY A 85 -19.41 9.12 19.11
C GLY A 85 -20.76 9.38 18.42
N ASN A 86 -21.27 10.60 18.54
CA ASN A 86 -22.47 10.96 17.79
C ASN A 86 -22.13 11.22 16.31
N ASN A 87 -22.13 10.18 15.48
CA ASN A 87 -21.76 10.30 14.07
C ASN A 87 -22.75 11.16 13.25
N SER A 88 -23.98 11.43 13.76
CA SER A 88 -24.92 12.36 13.09
C SER A 88 -24.37 13.78 12.97
N LEU A 89 -23.36 14.15 13.76
CA LEU A 89 -22.67 15.43 13.65
C LEU A 89 -21.92 15.60 12.32
N LEU A 90 -21.64 14.50 11.62
CA LEU A 90 -20.96 14.47 10.34
C LEU A 90 -21.92 14.64 9.15
N GLU A 91 -23.24 14.51 9.35
CA GLU A 91 -24.30 14.61 8.31
C GLU A 91 -24.56 16.06 7.83
N ARG A 92 -23.52 16.89 7.82
CA ARG A 92 -23.61 18.29 7.41
C ARG A 92 -22.76 18.52 6.18
N ASP A 93 -23.19 19.44 5.35
CA ASP A 93 -22.45 19.82 4.16
C ASP A 93 -21.10 20.42 4.54
N MET A 94 -20.02 19.83 4.00
CA MET A 94 -18.68 20.41 4.04
C MET A 94 -18.07 20.44 2.66
N HIS A 95 -17.24 21.44 2.40
CA HIS A 95 -16.52 21.57 1.15
C HIS A 95 -15.02 21.62 1.40
N LEU A 96 -14.38 20.47 1.24
CA LEU A 96 -12.96 20.25 1.48
C LEU A 96 -12.21 20.32 0.14
N SER A 97 -12.16 21.52 -0.43
CA SER A 97 -11.72 21.76 -1.82
C SER A 97 -10.24 21.43 -2.10
N SER A 98 -9.40 21.43 -1.06
CA SER A 98 -7.96 21.13 -1.14
C SER A 98 -7.61 19.70 -0.74
N LEU A 99 -8.57 18.91 -0.25
CA LEU A 99 -8.31 17.61 0.34
C LEU A 99 -7.88 16.60 -0.72
N LEU A 100 -6.73 15.97 -0.48
CA LEU A 100 -6.12 14.95 -1.33
C LEU A 100 -6.30 13.55 -0.75
N ALA A 101 -6.28 13.41 0.57
CA ALA A 101 -6.45 12.11 1.24
C ALA A 101 -7.42 12.19 2.41
N VAL A 102 -8.31 11.20 2.50
CA VAL A 102 -9.19 10.99 3.65
C VAL A 102 -9.00 9.58 4.20
N HIS A 103 -8.84 9.48 5.50
CA HIS A 103 -8.73 8.21 6.22
C HIS A 103 -9.82 8.17 7.28
N ALA A 104 -10.64 7.13 7.34
CA ALA A 104 -11.62 7.00 8.41
C ALA A 104 -12.01 5.56 8.67
N THR A 105 -12.66 5.30 9.80
CA THR A 105 -13.30 4.00 10.05
C THR A 105 -14.48 3.77 9.12
N SER A 106 -14.86 2.50 8.91
CA SER A 106 -15.95 2.10 8.02
C SER A 106 -17.31 2.75 8.35
N ASP A 107 -17.59 3.03 9.62
CA ASP A 107 -18.82 3.65 10.10
C ASP A 107 -18.86 5.17 9.88
N ILE A 108 -17.70 5.82 9.86
CA ILE A 108 -17.58 7.26 9.62
C ILE A 108 -17.50 7.56 8.13
N ILE A 109 -16.72 6.77 7.39
CA ILE A 109 -16.41 7.08 6.00
C ILE A 109 -17.66 7.14 5.13
N SER A 110 -18.65 6.29 5.38
CA SER A 110 -19.91 6.31 4.62
C SER A 110 -20.62 7.67 4.73
N ILE A 111 -20.69 8.22 5.95
CA ILE A 111 -21.35 9.50 6.22
C ILE A 111 -20.54 10.66 5.63
N VAL A 112 -19.22 10.60 5.79
CA VAL A 112 -18.29 11.60 5.28
C VAL A 112 -18.35 11.66 3.75
N VAL A 113 -18.27 10.51 3.07
CA VAL A 113 -18.31 10.45 1.60
C VAL A 113 -19.70 10.78 1.03
N SER A 114 -20.78 10.53 1.77
CA SER A 114 -22.13 10.89 1.32
C SER A 114 -22.47 12.37 1.52
N SER A 115 -21.89 13.01 2.55
CA SER A 115 -22.32 14.35 3.00
C SER A 115 -21.34 15.46 2.61
N TRP A 116 -20.08 15.14 2.36
CA TRP A 116 -19.03 16.14 2.11
C TRP A 116 -18.54 16.08 0.66
N LEU A 117 -18.01 17.21 0.19
CA LEU A 117 -17.47 17.35 -1.16
C LEU A 117 -15.94 17.39 -1.16
N PHE A 118 -15.34 16.49 -1.92
CA PHE A 118 -13.88 16.35 -2.08
C PHE A 118 -13.48 16.38 -3.55
N PRO A 119 -13.52 17.54 -4.23
CA PRO A 119 -13.32 17.62 -5.68
C PRO A 119 -11.90 17.25 -6.15
N ARG A 120 -10.94 17.02 -5.23
CA ARG A 120 -9.54 16.70 -5.53
C ARG A 120 -9.04 15.46 -4.80
N VAL A 121 -9.92 14.65 -4.22
CA VAL A 121 -9.49 13.46 -3.47
C VAL A 121 -8.81 12.46 -4.40
N GLU A 122 -7.61 12.04 -4.01
CA GLU A 122 -6.79 11.07 -4.72
C GLU A 122 -6.65 9.77 -3.92
N ARG A 123 -6.85 9.80 -2.59
CA ARG A 123 -6.76 8.61 -1.73
C ARG A 123 -7.87 8.56 -0.69
N ILE A 124 -8.49 7.39 -0.57
CA ILE A 124 -9.44 7.07 0.51
C ILE A 124 -8.90 5.84 1.21
N SER A 125 -8.65 5.94 2.52
CA SER A 125 -8.30 4.79 3.34
C SER A 125 -9.41 4.50 4.34
N ILE A 126 -9.82 3.24 4.41
CA ILE A 126 -10.89 2.79 5.28
C ILE A 126 -10.32 1.82 6.29
N ASN A 127 -10.31 2.25 7.55
CA ASN A 127 -9.79 1.49 8.67
C ASN A 127 -10.88 0.61 9.30
N ARG A 128 -10.47 -0.51 9.90
CA ARG A 128 -11.28 -1.32 10.82
C ARG A 128 -12.64 -1.74 10.27
N PHE A 129 -12.68 -2.34 9.09
CA PHE A 129 -13.87 -3.12 8.72
C PHE A 129 -14.01 -4.29 9.70
N ASP A 130 -15.03 -4.23 10.56
CA ASP A 130 -15.50 -5.42 11.25
C ASP A 130 -16.25 -6.32 10.26
N ASN A 131 -16.44 -7.61 10.59
CA ASN A 131 -17.18 -8.53 9.73
C ASN A 131 -18.68 -8.21 9.61
N SER A 132 -19.18 -7.27 10.42
CA SER A 132 -20.55 -6.75 10.37
C SER A 132 -20.71 -5.47 9.56
N SER A 133 -19.61 -4.90 9.07
CA SER A 133 -19.59 -3.58 8.43
C SER A 133 -20.23 -3.68 7.05
N ASP A 134 -21.10 -2.72 6.73
CA ASP A 134 -21.71 -2.59 5.40
C ASP A 134 -20.71 -2.00 4.39
N TYR A 135 -19.67 -2.76 4.08
CA TYR A 135 -18.67 -2.38 3.07
C TYR A 135 -19.31 -2.19 1.70
N VAL A 136 -20.43 -2.84 1.41
CA VAL A 136 -21.19 -2.63 0.17
C VAL A 136 -21.76 -1.22 0.13
N GLY A 137 -22.37 -0.75 1.22
CA GLY A 137 -22.84 0.63 1.37
C GLY A 137 -21.71 1.65 1.23
N VAL A 138 -20.57 1.40 1.88
CA VAL A 138 -19.37 2.25 1.73
C VAL A 138 -18.93 2.34 0.27
N LEU A 139 -18.76 1.19 -0.40
CA LEU A 139 -18.33 1.16 -1.80
C LEU A 139 -19.33 1.83 -2.73
N ASN A 140 -20.64 1.65 -2.51
CA ASN A 140 -21.67 2.37 -3.28
C ASN A 140 -21.52 3.89 -3.11
N THR A 141 -21.17 4.35 -1.91
CA THR A 141 -20.92 5.78 -1.66
C THR A 141 -19.66 6.25 -2.38
N VAL A 142 -18.58 5.45 -2.37
CA VAL A 142 -17.36 5.73 -3.16
C VAL A 142 -17.67 5.82 -4.65
N THR A 143 -18.58 5.01 -5.20
CA THR A 143 -18.97 5.12 -6.62
C THR A 143 -19.67 6.43 -6.98
N THR A 144 -20.21 7.17 -6.00
CA THR A 144 -20.80 8.51 -6.24
C THR A 144 -19.75 9.62 -6.32
N LEU A 145 -18.51 9.37 -5.86
CA LEU A 145 -17.40 10.26 -6.09
C LEU A 145 -17.09 10.20 -7.59
N ASP A 146 -17.54 11.24 -8.27
CA ASP A 146 -17.79 11.30 -9.71
C ASP A 146 -16.68 10.67 -10.58
N SER A 147 -17.09 9.66 -11.37
CA SER A 147 -16.31 9.03 -12.44
C SER A 147 -15.87 9.98 -13.57
N SER A 148 -16.34 11.24 -13.58
CA SER A 148 -16.08 12.23 -14.64
C SER A 148 -14.73 12.93 -14.53
N GLN A 149 -14.00 12.74 -13.43
CA GLN A 149 -12.63 13.23 -13.31
C GLN A 149 -11.64 12.19 -13.84
N ASP A 150 -10.53 12.64 -14.44
CA ASP A 150 -9.31 11.89 -14.79
C ASP A 150 -8.63 11.21 -13.57
N ALA A 151 -9.41 10.79 -12.57
CA ALA A 151 -9.02 10.65 -11.18
C ALA A 151 -8.22 9.37 -10.93
N ARG A 152 -7.00 9.59 -10.46
CA ARG A 152 -6.08 8.59 -9.90
C ARG A 152 -6.51 8.22 -8.49
N LEU A 153 -7.76 7.76 -8.32
CA LEU A 153 -8.22 7.37 -7.00
C LEU A 153 -7.49 6.09 -6.56
N ALA A 154 -6.95 6.13 -5.35
CA ALA A 154 -6.40 5.03 -4.59
C ALA A 154 -7.33 4.67 -3.43
N LEU A 155 -7.55 3.38 -3.21
CA LEU A 155 -8.38 2.88 -2.12
C LEU A 155 -7.57 1.93 -1.24
N ASP A 156 -7.39 2.29 0.03
CA ASP A 156 -6.74 1.44 1.02
C ASP A 156 -7.82 0.86 1.96
N LEU A 157 -7.83 -0.46 2.13
CA LEU A 157 -8.88 -1.19 2.84
C LEU A 157 -8.25 -2.07 3.90
N TYR A 158 -8.42 -1.68 5.16
CA TYR A 158 -7.88 -2.40 6.31
C TYR A 158 -8.98 -3.22 6.97
N ARG A 159 -8.87 -4.55 6.88
CA ARG A 159 -9.91 -5.47 7.34
C ARG A 159 -9.32 -6.78 7.83
N LYS A 160 -9.93 -7.34 8.88
CA LYS A 160 -9.58 -8.67 9.39
C LYS A 160 -9.93 -9.75 8.37
N GLY A 161 -8.99 -10.68 8.14
CA GLY A 161 -9.19 -11.78 7.20
C GLY A 161 -8.57 -11.52 5.83
N TRP A 162 -8.69 -12.52 4.95
CA TRP A 162 -8.11 -12.48 3.60
C TRP A 162 -8.84 -11.60 2.60
N ASN A 163 -9.98 -11.00 2.96
CA ASN A 163 -10.66 -9.96 2.17
C ASN A 163 -11.09 -10.37 0.75
N VAL A 164 -11.25 -11.68 0.47
CA VAL A 164 -11.58 -12.21 -0.87
C VAL A 164 -12.91 -11.66 -1.39
N GLU A 165 -13.92 -11.61 -0.53
CA GLU A 165 -15.23 -11.04 -0.84
C GLU A 165 -15.17 -9.52 -1.06
N LEU A 166 -14.24 -8.84 -0.41
CA LEU A 166 -14.03 -7.41 -0.58
C LEU A 166 -13.36 -7.12 -1.93
N ILE A 167 -12.37 -7.94 -2.34
CA ILE A 167 -11.77 -7.89 -3.68
C ILE A 167 -12.84 -8.08 -4.76
N GLU A 168 -13.71 -9.07 -4.60
CA GLU A 168 -14.85 -9.32 -5.50
C GLU A 168 -15.80 -8.11 -5.54
N ALA A 169 -16.13 -7.53 -4.38
CA ALA A 169 -17.05 -6.40 -4.29
C ALA A 169 -16.49 -5.12 -4.92
N VAL A 170 -15.21 -4.80 -4.67
CA VAL A 170 -14.51 -3.65 -5.26
C VAL A 170 -14.42 -3.81 -6.77
N SER A 171 -13.97 -4.96 -7.27
CA SER A 171 -13.84 -5.22 -8.71
C SER A 171 -15.15 -5.11 -9.48
N SER A 172 -16.29 -5.27 -8.82
CA SER A 172 -17.62 -5.19 -9.44
C SER A 172 -18.24 -3.80 -9.40
N ARG A 173 -17.72 -2.89 -8.55
CA ARG A 173 -18.34 -1.58 -8.28
C ARG A 173 -17.45 -0.41 -8.64
N VAL A 174 -16.14 -0.57 -8.45
CA VAL A 174 -15.13 0.48 -8.61
C VAL A 174 -14.08 0.03 -9.63
N GLU A 175 -14.54 -0.54 -10.76
CA GLU A 175 -13.70 -1.09 -11.84
C GLU A 175 -12.76 -0.06 -12.50
N TRP A 176 -13.06 1.23 -12.31
CA TRP A 176 -12.30 2.37 -12.85
C TRP A 176 -11.10 2.79 -11.99
N ILE A 177 -10.94 2.22 -10.80
CA ILE A 177 -9.90 2.60 -9.85
C ILE A 177 -8.49 2.38 -10.38
N THR A 178 -7.54 3.20 -9.93
CA THR A 178 -6.13 3.10 -10.36
C THR A 178 -5.24 2.35 -9.37
N GLU A 179 -5.54 2.42 -8.07
CA GLU A 179 -4.79 1.71 -7.04
C GLU A 179 -5.75 1.14 -6.01
N VAL A 180 -5.53 -0.12 -5.62
CA VAL A 180 -6.26 -0.73 -4.51
C VAL A 180 -5.31 -1.53 -3.63
N ASN A 181 -5.37 -1.26 -2.34
CA ASN A 181 -4.56 -1.92 -1.32
C ASN A 181 -5.49 -2.59 -0.31
N PHE A 182 -5.44 -3.92 -0.23
CA PHE A 182 -6.15 -4.73 0.74
C PHE A 182 -5.18 -5.15 1.83
N VAL A 183 -5.26 -4.50 2.98
CA VAL A 183 -4.44 -4.80 4.15
C VAL A 183 -5.21 -5.76 5.03
N CYS A 184 -4.78 -7.02 5.01
CA CYS A 184 -5.31 -8.10 5.82
C CYS A 184 -4.78 -7.95 7.24
N LEU A 185 -5.66 -7.57 8.17
CA LEU A 185 -5.33 -7.46 9.58
C LEU A 185 -5.43 -8.85 10.22
N GLY A 186 -4.34 -9.32 10.83
CA GLY A 186 -4.35 -10.53 11.67
C GLY A 186 -4.19 -10.20 13.15
N GLY A 187 -4.79 -11.03 14.01
CA GLY A 187 -4.23 -11.26 15.34
C GLY A 187 -3.21 -12.39 15.25
N THR A 188 -2.27 -12.49 16.19
CA THR A 188 -1.15 -13.45 16.17
C THR A 188 -1.57 -14.92 15.98
N ASP A 189 -2.82 -15.25 16.33
CA ASP A 189 -3.35 -16.64 16.33
C ASP A 189 -4.53 -16.89 15.36
N ASP A 190 -4.96 -15.89 14.57
CA ASP A 190 -6.32 -15.92 13.96
C ASP A 190 -6.37 -16.14 12.44
N LEU A 191 -5.26 -16.02 11.70
CA LEU A 191 -5.26 -16.18 10.24
C LEU A 191 -4.63 -17.50 9.83
N GLU A 192 -5.47 -18.48 9.48
CA GLU A 192 -5.00 -19.66 8.76
C GLU A 192 -4.36 -19.25 7.42
N PRO A 193 -3.28 -19.95 6.98
CA PRO A 193 -2.67 -19.71 5.68
C PRO A 193 -3.69 -19.71 4.55
N ILE A 194 -3.67 -18.67 3.71
CA ILE A 194 -4.55 -18.64 2.53
C ILE A 194 -4.18 -19.76 1.56
N ASN A 195 -5.19 -20.44 1.05
CA ASN A 195 -5.04 -21.43 -0.01
C ASN A 195 -4.65 -20.72 -1.33
N MET A 196 -3.62 -21.24 -2.00
CA MET A 196 -3.15 -20.75 -3.29
C MET A 196 -4.24 -20.70 -4.38
N GLU A 197 -5.18 -21.64 -4.38
CA GLU A 197 -6.31 -21.64 -5.33
C GLU A 197 -7.19 -20.40 -5.13
N VAL A 198 -7.40 -19.97 -3.88
CA VAL A 198 -8.15 -18.75 -3.56
C VAL A 198 -7.40 -17.51 -4.02
N VAL A 199 -6.07 -17.50 -3.89
CA VAL A 199 -5.25 -16.42 -4.45
C VAL A 199 -5.42 -16.38 -5.96
N LEU A 200 -5.27 -17.52 -6.65
CA LEU A 200 -5.40 -17.59 -8.10
C LEU A 200 -6.80 -17.20 -8.59
N ASP A 201 -7.85 -17.51 -7.83
CA ASP A 201 -9.23 -17.14 -8.16
C ASP A 201 -9.45 -15.62 -8.21
N ALA A 202 -8.64 -14.82 -7.51
CA ALA A 202 -8.69 -13.36 -7.59
C ALA A 202 -8.43 -12.82 -9.01
N ARG A 203 -7.84 -13.62 -9.91
CA ARG A 203 -7.70 -13.28 -11.34
C ARG A 203 -9.02 -12.87 -11.97
N ARG A 204 -10.15 -13.50 -11.58
CA ARG A 204 -11.47 -13.19 -12.15
C ARG A 204 -11.94 -11.78 -11.78
N CYS A 205 -11.52 -11.28 -10.62
CA CYS A 205 -11.77 -9.93 -10.15
C CYS A 205 -10.90 -8.95 -10.92
N LEU A 206 -9.61 -9.28 -11.10
CA LEU A 206 -8.67 -8.45 -11.84
C LEU A 206 -9.09 -8.18 -13.28
N ALA A 207 -9.73 -9.15 -13.93
CA ALA A 207 -10.24 -9.03 -15.30
C ALA A 207 -11.32 -7.92 -15.47
N ARG A 208 -11.92 -7.44 -14.38
CA ARG A 208 -12.98 -6.42 -14.42
C ARG A 208 -12.41 -5.00 -14.40
N PHE A 209 -11.22 -4.81 -13.88
CA PHE A 209 -10.62 -3.49 -13.84
C PHE A 209 -10.05 -3.10 -15.19
N PHE A 210 -10.30 -1.87 -15.62
CA PHE A 210 -9.77 -1.34 -16.88
C PHE A 210 -8.59 -0.39 -16.70
N ASN A 211 -8.50 0.29 -15.55
CA ASN A 211 -7.46 1.30 -15.27
C ASN A 211 -6.52 0.95 -14.11
N LEU A 212 -6.66 -0.24 -13.52
CA LEU A 212 -5.89 -0.61 -12.33
C LEU A 212 -4.39 -0.70 -12.64
N ARG A 213 -3.59 0.09 -11.92
CA ARG A 213 -2.13 0.14 -12.02
C ARG A 213 -1.45 -0.51 -10.83
N SER A 214 -2.03 -0.43 -9.63
CA SER A 214 -1.50 -1.07 -8.44
C SER A 214 -2.56 -1.94 -7.77
N PHE A 215 -2.24 -3.22 -7.58
CA PHE A 215 -3.03 -4.15 -6.78
C PHE A 215 -2.14 -4.67 -5.67
N GLN A 216 -2.46 -4.35 -4.42
CA GLN A 216 -1.76 -4.92 -3.28
C GLN A 216 -2.73 -5.68 -2.40
N TRP A 217 -2.38 -6.91 -2.08
CA TRP A 217 -3.14 -7.77 -1.19
C TRP A 217 -2.15 -8.50 -0.29
N TYR A 218 -1.99 -8.01 0.93
CA TYR A 218 -0.95 -8.49 1.84
C TYR A 218 -1.45 -8.49 3.28
N ASN A 219 -0.71 -9.20 4.12
CA ASN A 219 -0.92 -9.22 5.57
C ASN A 219 0.08 -8.25 6.21
N ASP A 220 -0.40 -7.47 7.18
CA ASP A 220 0.40 -6.48 7.93
C ASP A 220 1.31 -7.13 8.99
N LEU A 221 1.26 -8.46 9.13
CA LEU A 221 2.05 -9.22 10.09
C LEU A 221 3.26 -9.91 9.44
N GLU A 222 4.39 -9.87 10.15
CA GLU A 222 5.61 -10.64 9.87
C GLU A 222 5.38 -12.14 10.10
N TYR A 223 4.86 -12.83 9.09
CA TYR A 223 4.87 -14.28 9.07
C TYR A 223 5.81 -14.78 7.99
N ASP A 224 6.59 -15.81 8.34
CA ASP A 224 7.21 -16.64 7.33
C ASP A 224 6.14 -17.14 6.35
N PRO A 225 6.39 -17.09 5.04
CA PRO A 225 5.48 -17.65 4.07
C PRO A 225 5.26 -19.14 4.39
N PRO A 226 4.05 -19.68 4.18
CA PRO A 226 3.84 -21.12 4.25
C PRO A 226 4.78 -21.86 3.29
N GLU A 227 5.23 -23.08 3.62
CA GLU A 227 6.19 -23.84 2.80
C GLU A 227 5.75 -24.03 1.33
N PHE A 228 4.43 -24.05 1.08
CA PHE A 228 3.86 -24.19 -0.27
C PHE A 228 3.89 -22.89 -1.09
N PHE A 229 4.27 -21.77 -0.48
CA PHE A 229 4.31 -20.45 -1.10
C PHE A 229 5.76 -20.06 -1.45
N SER A 230 6.22 -20.51 -2.61
CA SER A 230 7.55 -20.17 -3.13
C SER A 230 7.54 -18.92 -4.01
N MET A 231 8.70 -18.29 -4.18
CA MET A 231 8.88 -17.16 -5.11
C MET A 231 8.55 -17.51 -6.57
N ASP A 232 8.82 -18.75 -7.00
CA ASP A 232 8.41 -19.23 -8.33
C ASP A 232 6.88 -19.23 -8.49
N LYS A 233 6.17 -19.72 -7.47
CA LYS A 233 4.69 -19.71 -7.47
C LYS A 233 4.12 -18.31 -7.41
N ALA A 234 4.73 -17.42 -6.63
CA ALA A 234 4.36 -16.02 -6.63
C ALA A 234 4.52 -15.37 -8.01
N TYR A 235 5.67 -15.59 -8.67
CA TYR A 235 5.91 -15.10 -10.02
C TYR A 235 4.88 -15.65 -11.02
N GLU A 236 4.57 -16.95 -10.99
CA GLU A 236 3.55 -17.57 -11.86
C GLU A 236 2.19 -16.85 -11.71
N ILE A 237 1.75 -16.61 -10.47
CA ILE A 237 0.47 -15.94 -10.19
C ILE A 237 0.49 -14.48 -10.65
N VAL A 238 1.53 -13.74 -10.31
CA VAL A 238 1.67 -12.32 -10.70
C VAL A 238 1.72 -12.18 -12.22
N ALA A 239 2.39 -13.10 -12.92
CA ALA A 239 2.39 -13.13 -14.38
C ALA A 239 0.96 -13.33 -14.93
N ILE A 240 0.20 -14.30 -14.41
CA ILE A 240 -1.20 -14.54 -14.78
C ILE A 240 -2.06 -13.31 -14.50
N PHE A 241 -1.85 -12.65 -13.35
CA PHE A 241 -2.58 -11.43 -12.99
C PHE A 241 -2.28 -10.30 -13.98
N GLY A 242 -1.01 -10.09 -14.34
CA GLY A 242 -0.60 -9.08 -15.32
C GLY A 242 -1.03 -9.37 -16.76
N GLU A 243 -1.24 -10.63 -17.12
CA GLU A 243 -1.89 -11.02 -18.39
C GLU A 243 -3.39 -10.73 -18.35
N THR A 244 -4.02 -10.97 -17.20
CA THR A 244 -5.47 -10.78 -16.99
C THR A 244 -5.86 -9.30 -16.88
N CYS A 245 -5.00 -8.48 -16.28
CA CYS A 245 -5.16 -7.02 -16.15
C CYS A 245 -3.93 -6.32 -16.77
N PRO A 246 -3.93 -6.04 -18.08
CA PRO A 246 -2.76 -5.51 -18.78
C PRO A 246 -2.27 -4.13 -18.30
N SER A 247 -3.18 -3.32 -17.72
CA SER A 247 -2.88 -2.01 -17.13
C SER A 247 -2.10 -2.09 -15.83
N LEU A 248 -2.03 -3.27 -15.20
CA LEU A 248 -1.35 -3.49 -13.94
C LEU A 248 0.16 -3.26 -14.08
N GLN A 249 0.70 -2.42 -13.21
CA GLN A 249 2.12 -2.03 -13.12
C GLN A 249 2.77 -2.52 -11.83
N TYR A 250 1.98 -2.64 -10.77
CA TYR A 250 2.42 -3.12 -9.46
C TYR A 250 1.44 -4.18 -8.96
N CYS A 251 1.98 -5.27 -8.41
CA CYS A 251 1.18 -6.38 -7.92
C CYS A 251 1.83 -6.95 -6.66
N GLN A 252 1.05 -7.09 -5.59
CA GLN A 252 1.44 -7.83 -4.40
C GLN A 252 0.31 -8.78 -4.04
N ILE A 253 0.68 -10.01 -3.73
CA ILE A 253 -0.22 -11.07 -3.27
C ILE A 253 0.25 -11.51 -1.88
N PRO A 254 -0.60 -12.23 -1.11
CA PRO A 254 -0.26 -12.64 0.24
C PRO A 254 1.10 -13.36 0.31
N TYR A 255 1.91 -13.06 1.32
CA TYR A 255 3.24 -13.65 1.54
C TYR A 255 4.30 -13.40 0.46
N SER A 256 4.01 -12.52 -0.51
CA SER A 256 4.90 -12.19 -1.60
C SER A 256 5.45 -10.78 -1.48
N PRO A 257 6.68 -10.49 -1.97
CA PRO A 257 7.13 -9.12 -2.12
C PRO A 257 6.22 -8.35 -3.10
N LEU A 258 6.37 -7.04 -3.11
CA LEU A 258 5.81 -6.22 -4.17
C LEU A 258 6.50 -6.55 -5.50
N TRP A 259 5.72 -6.75 -6.56
CA TRP A 259 6.22 -6.94 -7.92
C TRP A 259 5.95 -5.72 -8.77
N ARG A 260 6.91 -5.36 -9.62
CA ARG A 260 6.81 -4.27 -10.59
C ARG A 260 6.90 -4.81 -12.00
N LYS A 261 6.08 -4.26 -12.90
CA LYS A 261 6.10 -4.53 -14.33
C LYS A 261 6.98 -3.50 -15.04
N ILE A 262 8.01 -3.97 -15.73
CA ILE A 262 8.83 -3.17 -16.63
C ILE A 262 8.58 -3.68 -18.06
N LYS A 263 7.89 -2.86 -18.86
CA LYS A 263 7.29 -3.29 -20.13
C LYS A 263 6.31 -4.45 -19.88
N ASP A 264 6.74 -5.68 -20.13
CA ASP A 264 5.98 -6.90 -19.90
C ASP A 264 6.70 -7.88 -18.97
N ILE A 265 7.73 -7.44 -18.26
CA ILE A 265 8.56 -8.26 -17.39
C ILE A 265 8.21 -7.94 -15.95
N TRP A 266 7.78 -8.94 -15.19
CA TRP A 266 7.58 -8.83 -13.75
C TRP A 266 8.89 -9.08 -13.02
N ILE A 267 9.26 -8.16 -12.15
CA ILE A 267 10.42 -8.26 -11.28
C ILE A 267 10.00 -7.97 -9.84
N PRO A 268 10.56 -8.65 -8.84
CA PRO A 268 10.28 -8.31 -7.46
C PRO A 268 10.99 -6.99 -7.12
N CYS A 269 10.41 -6.24 -6.21
CA CYS A 269 10.89 -4.95 -5.73
C CYS A 269 10.77 -4.92 -4.20
N GLU A 270 11.72 -4.30 -3.53
CA GLU A 270 11.58 -3.96 -2.12
C GLU A 270 10.65 -2.76 -1.99
N GLU A 271 9.77 -2.78 -0.99
CA GLU A 271 8.96 -1.62 -0.65
C GLU A 271 9.85 -0.51 -0.11
N MET A 272 9.85 0.65 -0.77
CA MET A 272 10.73 1.77 -0.39
C MET A 272 10.39 2.40 0.98
N GLU A 273 9.22 2.09 1.55
CA GLU A 273 8.67 2.83 2.70
C GLU A 273 8.39 1.97 3.94
N SER A 274 8.56 0.65 3.87
CA SER A 274 8.35 -0.23 5.02
C SER A 274 9.68 -0.54 5.70
N GLU A 275 9.94 0.12 6.83
CA GLU A 275 11.07 -0.21 7.73
C GLU A 275 11.02 -1.66 8.25
N ILE A 276 9.89 -2.35 8.04
CA ILE A 276 9.57 -3.68 8.56
C ILE A 276 10.20 -4.80 7.69
N PHE A 277 10.48 -4.53 6.41
CA PHE A 277 10.98 -5.56 5.47
C PHE A 277 12.46 -5.40 5.07
N LEU A 278 13.24 -4.61 5.82
CA LEU A 278 14.62 -4.28 5.44
C LEU A 278 15.56 -5.49 5.34
N ASP A 279 15.21 -6.62 5.96
CA ASP A 279 16.04 -7.84 6.02
C ASP A 279 15.57 -8.98 5.08
N ASP A 280 14.54 -8.78 4.24
CA ASP A 280 14.08 -9.84 3.33
C ASP A 280 14.99 -9.97 2.09
N THR A 281 15.95 -10.90 2.14
CA THR A 281 16.86 -11.18 1.02
C THR A 281 16.27 -12.12 -0.04
N ARG A 282 15.10 -12.74 0.20
CA ARG A 282 14.54 -13.76 -0.70
C ARG A 282 14.33 -13.25 -2.14
N PRO A 283 13.84 -12.00 -2.38
CA PRO A 283 13.72 -11.46 -3.73
C PRO A 283 15.05 -11.38 -4.49
N CYS A 284 16.09 -10.94 -3.78
CA CYS A 284 17.44 -10.79 -4.30
C CYS A 284 18.06 -12.15 -4.65
N GLU A 285 18.00 -13.10 -3.72
CA GLU A 285 18.52 -14.45 -3.91
C GLU A 285 17.79 -15.18 -5.04
N TRP A 286 16.46 -15.12 -5.06
CA TRP A 286 15.65 -15.73 -6.11
C TRP A 286 16.01 -15.17 -7.50
N MET A 287 16.08 -13.85 -7.66
CA MET A 287 16.44 -13.27 -8.96
C MET A 287 17.85 -13.69 -9.40
N LEU A 288 18.81 -13.73 -8.47
CA LEU A 288 20.16 -14.20 -8.75
C LEU A 288 20.17 -15.67 -9.21
N GLU A 289 19.45 -16.55 -8.53
CA GLU A 289 19.31 -17.96 -8.88
C GLU A 289 18.68 -18.13 -10.26
N GLN A 290 17.58 -17.42 -10.54
CA GLN A 290 16.88 -17.49 -11.82
C GLN A 290 17.76 -17.03 -13.00
N LEU A 291 18.57 -15.99 -12.79
CA LEU A 291 19.53 -15.50 -13.78
C LEU A 291 20.71 -16.45 -13.94
N ALA A 292 21.27 -16.96 -12.84
CA ALA A 292 22.39 -17.90 -12.86
C ALA A 292 22.00 -19.20 -13.57
N ALA A 293 20.85 -19.78 -13.23
CA ALA A 293 20.31 -20.97 -13.87
C ALA A 293 19.75 -20.71 -15.28
N ASN A 294 19.60 -19.44 -15.68
CA ASN A 294 18.94 -19.03 -16.92
C ASN A 294 17.52 -19.63 -17.04
N SER A 295 16.83 -19.75 -15.91
CA SER A 295 15.46 -20.27 -15.78
C SER A 295 14.41 -19.15 -15.77
N PHE A 296 14.82 -17.89 -15.59
CA PHE A 296 13.89 -16.75 -15.64
C PHE A 296 13.15 -16.71 -16.99
N PRO A 297 11.81 -16.76 -17.04
CA PRO A 297 11.07 -16.93 -18.29
C PRO A 297 11.32 -15.85 -19.35
N LYS A 298 11.58 -14.60 -18.92
CA LYS A 298 11.87 -13.46 -19.81
C LYS A 298 13.33 -13.00 -19.71
N CYS A 299 14.26 -13.92 -19.50
CA CYS A 299 15.68 -13.62 -19.29
C CYS A 299 16.28 -12.82 -20.46
N LYS A 300 15.97 -13.19 -21.71
CA LYS A 300 16.53 -12.51 -22.89
C LYS A 300 16.03 -11.07 -23.00
N GLU A 301 14.75 -10.86 -22.79
CA GLU A 301 14.09 -9.56 -22.81
C GLU A 301 14.58 -8.68 -21.67
N LEU A 302 14.77 -9.26 -20.48
CA LEU A 302 15.32 -8.57 -19.32
C LEU A 302 16.76 -8.10 -19.59
N VAL A 303 17.63 -8.99 -20.09
CA VAL A 303 19.01 -8.62 -20.44
C VAL A 303 19.05 -7.54 -21.52
N ALA A 304 18.18 -7.62 -22.53
CA ALA A 304 18.09 -6.58 -23.57
C ALA A 304 17.58 -5.24 -23.01
N TYR A 305 16.66 -5.28 -22.03
CA TYR A 305 16.22 -4.09 -21.33
C TYR A 305 17.37 -3.45 -20.53
N ILE A 306 18.11 -4.25 -19.75
CA ILE A 306 19.28 -3.81 -18.99
C ILE A 306 20.32 -3.18 -19.93
N GLU A 307 20.60 -3.84 -21.07
CA GLU A 307 21.54 -3.33 -22.09
C GLU A 307 21.15 -1.94 -22.60
N GLY A 308 19.87 -1.73 -22.94
CA GLY A 308 19.38 -0.43 -23.36
C GLY A 308 19.41 0.62 -22.24
N ALA A 309 19.06 0.25 -21.01
CA ALA A 309 19.07 1.15 -19.86
C ALA A 309 20.48 1.56 -19.44
N THR A 310 21.49 0.72 -19.71
CA THR A 310 22.89 0.91 -19.29
C THR A 310 23.84 1.22 -20.42
N GLU A 311 23.35 1.59 -21.60
CA GLU A 311 24.18 1.87 -22.79
C GLU A 311 25.28 2.91 -22.52
N LYS A 312 25.04 3.85 -21.60
CA LYS A 312 25.97 4.91 -21.22
C LYS A 312 27.01 4.48 -20.17
N LEU A 313 26.87 3.29 -19.58
CA LEU A 313 27.79 2.77 -18.57
C LEU A 313 28.97 2.04 -19.25
N PRO A 314 30.24 2.45 -19.01
CA PRO A 314 31.41 1.86 -19.67
C PRO A 314 31.52 0.34 -19.49
N GLU A 315 31.14 -0.19 -18.32
CA GLU A 315 31.22 -1.59 -17.97
C GLU A 315 30.12 -2.47 -18.57
N ALA A 316 29.01 -1.88 -19.04
CA ALA A 316 27.79 -2.60 -19.39
C ALA A 316 28.02 -3.66 -20.48
N LYS A 317 28.71 -3.28 -21.56
CA LYS A 317 28.98 -4.15 -22.71
C LYS A 317 29.73 -5.43 -22.29
N GLU A 318 30.73 -5.30 -21.41
CA GLU A 318 31.53 -6.43 -20.97
C GLU A 318 30.76 -7.32 -19.99
N VAL A 319 30.01 -6.75 -19.05
CA VAL A 319 29.15 -7.50 -18.12
C VAL A 319 28.12 -8.32 -18.88
N ILE A 320 27.41 -7.70 -19.82
CA ILE A 320 26.37 -8.37 -20.63
C ILE A 320 26.98 -9.46 -21.52
N ARG A 321 28.14 -9.20 -22.13
CA ARG A 321 28.87 -10.21 -22.92
C ARG A 321 29.26 -11.41 -22.06
N ARG A 322 29.84 -11.18 -20.87
CA ARG A 322 30.22 -12.26 -19.93
C ARG A 322 29.00 -13.08 -19.52
N PHE A 323 27.89 -12.43 -19.20
CA PHE A 323 26.64 -13.12 -18.90
C PHE A 323 26.14 -13.98 -20.08
N ARG A 324 26.08 -13.43 -21.30
CA ARG A 324 25.58 -14.18 -22.48
C ARG A 324 26.45 -15.37 -22.89
N THR A 325 27.77 -15.26 -22.72
CA THR A 325 28.74 -16.26 -23.21
C THR A 325 29.02 -17.41 -22.24
N ARG A 326 28.68 -17.28 -20.96
CA ARG A 326 28.91 -18.34 -19.97
C ARG A 326 27.85 -19.43 -20.10
N PRO A 327 28.24 -20.70 -20.31
CA PRO A 327 27.29 -21.80 -20.43
C PRO A 327 26.48 -21.98 -19.14
N VAL A 328 25.25 -22.45 -19.29
CA VAL A 328 24.45 -22.96 -18.18
C VAL A 328 25.01 -24.32 -17.83
N GLU A 329 25.78 -24.40 -16.76
CA GLU A 329 26.38 -25.64 -16.28
C GLU A 329 25.63 -26.14 -15.03
N PRO A 330 25.64 -27.45 -14.74
CA PRO A 330 25.00 -27.99 -13.55
C PRO A 330 25.55 -27.33 -12.27
N LEU A 331 24.65 -27.12 -11.30
CA LEU A 331 24.83 -26.44 -10.02
C LEU A 331 26.25 -26.62 -9.42
N GLY A 332 26.96 -25.50 -9.21
CA GLY A 332 28.26 -25.49 -8.52
C GLY A 332 29.39 -24.67 -9.19
N ASN A 333 29.16 -24.06 -10.36
CA ASN A 333 30.17 -23.20 -11.00
C ASN A 333 29.99 -21.71 -10.64
N ASP A 334 30.84 -21.22 -9.74
CA ASP A 334 30.89 -19.82 -9.29
C ASP A 334 30.97 -18.80 -10.44
N LYS A 335 31.45 -19.20 -11.62
CA LYS A 335 31.55 -18.27 -12.76
C LYS A 335 30.18 -17.84 -13.28
N ARG A 336 29.22 -18.75 -13.43
CA ARG A 336 27.90 -18.35 -13.95
C ARG A 336 27.17 -17.47 -12.94
N ARG A 337 27.21 -17.84 -11.66
CA ARG A 337 26.65 -17.04 -10.56
C ARG A 337 27.27 -15.64 -10.50
N ARG A 338 28.60 -15.51 -10.48
CA ARG A 338 29.28 -14.20 -10.52
C ARG A 338 28.91 -13.32 -11.71
N ALA A 339 28.69 -13.93 -12.89
CA ALA A 339 28.23 -13.15 -14.04
C ALA A 339 26.77 -12.66 -13.87
N ALA A 340 25.91 -13.45 -13.22
CA ALA A 340 24.57 -13.03 -12.84
C ALA A 340 24.61 -11.93 -11.76
N GLU A 341 25.49 -12.02 -10.76
CA GLU A 341 25.71 -10.97 -9.74
C GLU A 341 26.15 -9.64 -10.37
N HIS A 342 27.08 -9.68 -11.33
CA HIS A 342 27.47 -8.48 -12.06
C HIS A 342 26.33 -7.89 -12.90
N LEU A 343 25.49 -8.74 -13.49
CA LEU A 343 24.28 -8.29 -14.20
C LEU A 343 23.26 -7.68 -13.23
N MET A 344 23.10 -8.26 -12.04
CA MET A 344 22.27 -7.75 -10.94
C MET A 344 22.71 -6.33 -10.54
N ARG A 345 24.00 -6.14 -10.24
CA ARG A 345 24.56 -4.81 -9.93
C ARG A 345 24.40 -3.80 -11.06
N LEU A 346 24.53 -4.26 -12.31
CA LEU A 346 24.32 -3.40 -13.47
C LEU A 346 22.85 -2.93 -13.58
N GLY A 347 21.89 -3.83 -13.34
CA GLY A 347 20.47 -3.48 -13.32
C GLY A 347 20.09 -2.56 -12.18
N GLU A 348 20.72 -2.71 -11.02
CA GLU A 348 20.58 -1.81 -9.87
C GLU A 348 21.03 -0.38 -10.22
N LYS A 349 22.21 -0.23 -10.83
CA LYS A 349 22.70 1.08 -11.33
C LYS A 349 21.75 1.73 -12.36
N ALA A 350 20.94 0.93 -13.05
CA ALA A 350 19.92 1.40 -13.98
C ALA A 350 18.55 1.69 -13.33
N GLY A 351 18.40 1.50 -12.02
CA GLY A 351 17.12 1.67 -11.31
C GLY A 351 16.09 0.57 -11.59
N ILE A 352 16.55 -0.59 -12.06
CA ILE A 352 15.67 -1.73 -12.39
C ILE A 352 15.25 -2.47 -11.11
N TRP A 353 16.09 -2.50 -10.09
CA TRP A 353 15.74 -2.96 -8.75
C TRP A 353 16.63 -2.25 -7.74
N SER A 354 16.21 -2.26 -6.48
CA SER A 354 16.97 -1.82 -5.32
C SER A 354 16.82 -2.93 -4.31
N PHE A 355 17.83 -3.78 -4.19
CA PHE A 355 17.83 -4.85 -3.20
C PHE A 355 18.84 -4.50 -2.09
N ASN A 356 18.43 -4.52 -0.82
CA ASN A 356 19.27 -4.15 0.31
C ASN A 356 20.44 -5.12 0.56
N CYS A 357 20.35 -6.35 0.04
CA CYS A 357 21.35 -7.42 0.16
C CYS A 357 22.78 -7.08 -0.34
N TRP A 358 22.99 -5.96 -1.05
CA TRP A 358 24.29 -5.61 -1.65
C TRP A 358 25.12 -4.61 -0.84
N LEU A 359 24.58 -4.03 0.23
CA LEU A 359 25.22 -2.93 0.94
C LEU A 359 26.34 -3.36 1.92
N GLU A 360 26.42 -4.64 2.28
CA GLU A 360 27.36 -5.10 3.32
C GLU A 360 28.65 -5.78 2.81
N GLU A 361 28.74 -6.18 1.54
CA GLU A 361 29.87 -7.02 1.05
C GLU A 361 30.73 -6.43 -0.07
N CYS A 362 30.94 -5.12 -0.12
CA CYS A 362 31.94 -4.53 -1.02
C CYS A 362 33.30 -4.30 -0.32
N ASN A 363 33.88 -5.38 0.21
CA ASN A 363 35.31 -5.48 0.56
C ASN A 363 35.97 -6.68 -0.16
N TYR A 364 35.49 -7.05 -1.35
CA TYR A 364 36.17 -8.02 -2.20
C TYR A 364 37.12 -7.30 -3.15
N SER A 365 38.41 -7.46 -2.88
CA SER A 365 39.51 -7.15 -3.77
C SER A 365 39.33 -7.88 -5.11
N ASP A 366 39.44 -7.15 -6.20
CA ASP A 366 39.60 -7.68 -7.55
C ASP A 366 40.89 -8.50 -7.62
N ASP A 367 40.81 -9.80 -7.32
CA ASP A 367 41.82 -10.78 -7.70
C ASP A 367 41.15 -11.94 -8.47
N GLU A 368 41.63 -12.10 -9.72
CA GLU A 368 41.36 -13.10 -10.79
C GLU A 368 40.28 -12.83 -11.86
#